data_AF-A0A8D7B7Y9-F1
#
_entry.id   AF-A0A8D7B7Y9-F1
#
_cell.length_a   1.000
_cell.length_b   1.000
_cell.length_c   1.000
_cell.angle_alpha   90.00
_cell.angle_beta   90.00
_cell.angle_gamma   90.00
#
_symmetry.space_group_name_H-M   'P 1'
#
loop_
_entity.id
_entity.type
_entity.pdbx_description
1 polymer ?
#
loop_
_entity_poly.entity_id
_entity_poly.type
_entity_poly.pdbx_seq_one_letter_code
_entity_poly.pdbx_strand_id
1 'polypeptide(L)'
;MASSADAERGGEEGDGAAISVVEWQGWGTSSPVTATVMEVIEDIKALARDSDAPMTFGGLGGKLKGTFKDQEDKKHRSVYESICDSENKMQFFSARQIACRLLGNRGHLCGKCWLAMEDCMCSRLVKCSLWCSIKFWLYMHPKDFLRQNNTGKLLWQIFGIQSAALCLFGIREHEDIMWSAFRDSGKGMVWFVYPNQNSSPMSVEDLFSSGPFTGLESQKMVIFDFGEKPLNFVLIDGTWSNSSAMHRRLKERWALTWGEEHLPCISLSTLGASVMHKLRPQPSWDRACTAAAAAGILWELHLVPRLSIYGLDKQAEAVENALDVLLDALVQRRLRKGRSITRKERHNNCI
;
A
#
# COMPACT_ATOMS: atom_id res chain seq x y z
N MET A 1 -24.28 -45.96 -2.33
CA MET A 1 -25.52 -45.24 -2.68
C MET A 1 -25.31 -43.77 -2.34
N ALA A 2 -25.65 -42.91 -3.30
CA ALA A 2 -25.20 -41.54 -3.46
C ALA A 2 -26.01 -40.50 -2.66
N SER A 3 -25.37 -39.36 -2.40
CA SER A 3 -25.88 -37.97 -2.53
C SER A 3 -24.91 -37.09 -1.72
N SER A 4 -23.96 -36.32 -2.27
CA SER A 4 -24.01 -35.23 -3.25
C SER A 4 -25.05 -34.16 -2.92
N ALA A 5 -24.62 -33.15 -2.16
CA ALA A 5 -25.23 -31.84 -2.09
C ALA A 5 -24.15 -30.81 -1.72
N ASP A 6 -23.23 -30.56 -2.67
CA ASP A 6 -22.58 -29.25 -2.75
C ASP A 6 -23.68 -28.25 -3.09
N ALA A 7 -24.06 -27.45 -2.09
CA ALA A 7 -25.01 -26.37 -2.29
C ALA A 7 -24.30 -25.23 -3.03
N GLU A 8 -24.37 -25.26 -4.36
CA GLU A 8 -24.40 -24.06 -5.19
C GLU A 8 -25.51 -23.14 -4.67
N ARG A 9 -25.15 -22.18 -3.81
CA ARG A 9 -25.98 -21.00 -3.59
C ARG A 9 -25.62 -19.99 -4.66
N GLY A 10 -26.43 -19.97 -5.71
CA GLY A 10 -26.54 -18.84 -6.62
C GLY A 10 -26.75 -17.57 -5.77
N GLY A 11 -25.79 -16.67 -5.84
CA GLY A 11 -25.95 -15.33 -5.30
C GLY A 11 -26.90 -14.58 -6.21
N GLU A 12 -28.07 -14.23 -5.67
CA GLU A 12 -28.93 -13.21 -6.27
C GLU A 12 -28.09 -11.98 -6.62
N GLU A 13 -28.31 -11.49 -7.84
CA GLU A 13 -27.68 -10.33 -8.44
C GLU A 13 -27.84 -9.10 -7.54
N GLY A 14 -26.84 -8.87 -6.69
CA GLY A 14 -26.66 -7.57 -6.06
C GLY A 14 -26.29 -6.58 -7.14
N ASP A 15 -27.30 -5.89 -7.68
CA ASP A 15 -27.13 -4.74 -8.57
C ASP A 15 -25.97 -3.87 -8.04
N GLY A 16 -24.92 -3.77 -8.87
CA GLY A 16 -23.59 -3.38 -8.45
C GLY A 16 -23.51 -1.89 -8.13
N ALA A 17 -23.92 -1.52 -6.92
CA ALA A 17 -23.91 -0.15 -6.43
C ALA A 17 -22.59 0.57 -6.79
N ALA A 18 -22.73 1.73 -7.43
CA ALA A 18 -21.61 2.58 -7.81
C ALA A 18 -20.73 2.89 -6.59
N ILE A 19 -19.41 2.93 -6.79
CA ILE A 19 -18.46 3.23 -5.72
C ILE A 19 -18.64 4.69 -5.33
N SER A 20 -19.11 4.93 -4.11
CA SER A 20 -19.22 6.30 -3.59
C SER A 20 -17.84 6.90 -3.33
N VAL A 21 -17.74 8.23 -3.38
CA VAL A 21 -16.50 8.95 -3.02
C VAL A 21 -16.07 8.62 -1.59
N VAL A 22 -17.02 8.52 -0.66
CA VAL A 22 -16.75 8.17 0.75
C VAL A 22 -16.16 6.77 0.88
N GLU A 23 -16.68 5.81 0.12
CA GLU A 23 -16.14 4.44 0.10
C GLU A 23 -14.71 4.43 -0.44
N TRP A 24 -14.47 5.10 -1.57
CA TRP A 24 -13.16 5.18 -2.19
C TRP A 24 -12.12 5.85 -1.28
N GLN A 25 -12.46 6.99 -0.68
CA GLN A 25 -11.57 7.70 0.26
C GLN A 25 -11.35 6.89 1.55
N GLY A 26 -12.33 6.10 1.97
CA GLY A 26 -12.18 5.14 3.07
C GLY A 26 -11.07 4.10 2.84
N TRP A 27 -10.61 3.96 1.60
CA TRP A 27 -9.54 3.05 1.21
C TRP A 27 -8.16 3.70 1.14
N GLY A 28 -8.03 4.93 1.64
CA GLY A 28 -6.76 5.63 1.82
C GLY A 28 -6.51 6.76 0.83
N THR A 29 -7.36 6.93 -0.17
CA THR A 29 -7.18 7.95 -1.22
C THR A 29 -7.72 9.31 -0.77
N SER A 30 -7.18 10.39 -1.34
CA SER A 30 -7.70 11.75 -1.13
C SER A 30 -8.53 12.27 -2.32
N SER A 31 -8.48 11.59 -3.47
CA SER A 31 -9.21 11.96 -4.68
C SER A 31 -10.55 11.23 -4.79
N PRO A 32 -11.43 11.62 -5.72
CA PRO A 32 -12.49 10.75 -6.25
C PRO A 32 -11.91 9.51 -6.96
N VAL A 33 -12.78 8.54 -7.29
CA VAL A 33 -12.39 7.39 -8.13
C VAL A 33 -11.94 7.93 -9.50
N THR A 34 -10.80 7.43 -10.00
CA THR A 34 -10.26 7.93 -11.26
C THR A 34 -11.10 7.49 -12.46
N ALA A 35 -11.18 8.35 -13.48
CA ALA A 35 -12.00 8.11 -14.66
C ALA A 35 -11.62 6.80 -15.37
N THR A 36 -10.31 6.52 -15.51
CA THR A 36 -9.83 5.27 -16.12
C THR A 36 -10.23 4.02 -15.33
N VAL A 37 -10.26 4.09 -13.99
CA VAL A 37 -10.73 2.96 -13.18
C VAL A 37 -12.23 2.73 -13.39
N MET A 38 -13.01 3.81 -13.44
CA MET A 38 -14.46 3.73 -13.70
C MET A 38 -14.75 3.17 -15.10
N GLU A 39 -14.04 3.63 -16.13
CA GLU A 39 -14.15 3.13 -17.50
C GLU A 39 -13.88 1.62 -17.57
N VAL A 40 -12.79 1.15 -16.96
CA VAL A 40 -12.47 -0.29 -16.94
C VAL A 40 -13.51 -1.09 -16.15
N ILE A 41 -14.09 -0.54 -15.07
CA ILE A 41 -15.19 -1.20 -14.35
C ILE A 41 -16.40 -1.36 -15.26
N GLU A 42 -16.81 -0.31 -15.97
CA GLU A 42 -17.97 -0.36 -16.86
C GLU A 42 -17.73 -1.26 -18.06
N ASP A 43 -16.50 -1.32 -18.59
CA ASP A 43 -16.11 -2.27 -19.64
C ASP A 43 -16.21 -3.73 -19.20
N ILE A 44 -15.80 -4.04 -17.96
CA ILE A 44 -15.90 -5.39 -17.40
C ILE A 44 -17.37 -5.75 -17.15
N LYS A 45 -18.18 -4.80 -16.65
CA LYS A 45 -19.63 -5.00 -16.47
C LYS A 45 -20.36 -5.17 -17.81
N ALA A 46 -20.00 -4.40 -18.84
CA ALA A 46 -20.54 -4.54 -20.18
C ALA A 46 -20.23 -5.93 -20.75
N LEU A 47 -18.97 -6.36 -20.63
CA LEU A 47 -18.58 -7.71 -21.05
C LEU A 47 -19.38 -8.80 -20.32
N ALA A 48 -19.73 -8.59 -19.05
CA ALA A 48 -20.55 -9.54 -18.29
C ALA A 48 -22.00 -9.60 -18.74
N ARG A 49 -22.58 -8.49 -19.23
CA ARG A 49 -23.92 -8.49 -19.83
C ARG A 49 -23.94 -9.19 -21.18
N ASP A 50 -22.84 -9.11 -21.93
CA ASP A 50 -22.71 -9.69 -23.26
C ASP A 50 -22.19 -11.15 -23.24
N SER A 51 -21.82 -11.67 -22.07
CA SER A 51 -21.23 -13.01 -21.91
C SER A 51 -22.23 -13.97 -21.29
N ASP A 52 -22.32 -15.18 -21.86
CA ASP A 52 -23.07 -16.29 -21.28
C ASP A 52 -22.41 -16.87 -20.01
N ALA A 53 -21.17 -16.45 -19.69
CA ALA A 53 -20.42 -16.93 -18.53
C ALA A 53 -20.53 -15.95 -17.36
N PRO A 54 -20.92 -16.41 -16.14
CA PRO A 54 -21.07 -15.51 -15.00
C PRO A 54 -19.72 -14.95 -14.55
N MET A 55 -19.71 -13.66 -14.19
CA MET A 55 -18.57 -13.00 -13.57
C MET A 55 -18.37 -13.55 -12.15
N THR A 56 -17.37 -14.41 -11.98
CA THR A 56 -17.07 -15.05 -10.68
C THR A 56 -15.70 -14.64 -10.17
N PHE A 57 -15.60 -14.47 -8.85
CA PHE A 57 -14.36 -14.14 -8.16
C PHE A 57 -13.96 -15.26 -7.20
N GLY A 58 -12.66 -15.50 -7.03
CA GLY A 58 -12.20 -16.38 -5.97
C GLY A 58 -10.69 -16.61 -5.95
N GLY A 59 -10.29 -17.61 -5.14
CA GLY A 59 -8.87 -17.96 -4.95
C GLY A 59 -8.12 -16.97 -4.07
N LEU A 60 -6.80 -17.11 -4.02
CA LEU A 60 -5.93 -16.22 -3.24
C LEU A 60 -5.96 -14.80 -3.84
N GLY A 61 -6.67 -13.90 -3.17
CA GLY A 61 -6.81 -12.50 -3.57
C GLY A 61 -7.98 -12.25 -4.52
N GLY A 62 -9.10 -12.97 -4.42
CA GLY A 62 -10.38 -12.56 -5.03
C GLY A 62 -10.26 -12.17 -6.51
N LYS A 63 -9.57 -12.99 -7.30
CA LYS A 63 -9.35 -12.71 -8.73
C LYS A 63 -10.54 -13.23 -9.53
N LEU A 64 -10.76 -12.65 -10.71
CA LEU A 64 -11.66 -13.21 -11.71
C LEU A 64 -11.33 -14.70 -11.96
N LYS A 65 -12.35 -15.51 -12.21
CA LYS A 65 -12.25 -16.95 -12.44
C LYS A 65 -13.14 -17.41 -13.60
N GLY A 66 -12.91 -18.66 -14.02
CA GLY A 66 -13.72 -19.36 -15.02
C GLY A 66 -13.59 -18.78 -16.42
N THR A 67 -14.49 -19.20 -17.30
CA THR A 67 -14.51 -18.81 -18.72
C THR A 67 -14.58 -17.29 -18.91
N PHE A 68 -15.32 -16.59 -18.05
CA PHE A 68 -15.42 -15.12 -18.08
C PHE A 68 -14.05 -14.44 -17.93
N LYS A 69 -13.21 -14.92 -17.01
CA LYS A 69 -11.83 -14.43 -16.83
C LYS A 69 -11.02 -14.55 -18.12
N ASP A 70 -11.16 -15.66 -18.84
CA ASP A 70 -10.36 -15.89 -20.05
C ASP A 70 -10.82 -15.00 -21.21
N GLN A 71 -12.13 -14.73 -21.31
CA GLN A 71 -12.68 -13.74 -22.24
C GLN A 71 -12.20 -12.31 -21.91
N GLU A 72 -12.30 -11.91 -20.65
CA GLU A 72 -11.84 -10.59 -20.19
C GLU A 72 -10.33 -10.42 -20.36
N ASP A 73 -9.51 -11.44 -20.03
CA ASP A 73 -8.06 -11.42 -20.26
C ASP A 73 -7.73 -11.28 -21.75
N LYS A 74 -8.49 -11.93 -22.64
CA LYS A 74 -8.29 -11.83 -24.10
C LYS A 74 -8.62 -10.42 -24.60
N LYS A 75 -9.75 -9.85 -24.18
CA LYS A 75 -10.15 -8.47 -24.51
C LYS A 75 -9.11 -7.46 -23.97
N HIS A 76 -8.73 -7.58 -22.71
CA HIS A 76 -7.73 -6.72 -22.09
C HIS A 76 -6.37 -6.80 -22.79
N ARG A 77 -5.88 -8.01 -23.14
CA ARG A 77 -4.63 -8.15 -23.90
C ARG A 77 -4.69 -7.45 -25.24
N SER A 78 -5.80 -7.61 -25.98
CA SER A 78 -5.98 -6.95 -27.27
C SER A 78 -5.94 -5.42 -27.14
N VAL A 79 -6.60 -4.84 -26.13
CA VAL A 79 -6.56 -3.39 -25.88
C VAL A 79 -5.17 -2.93 -25.42
N TYR A 80 -4.54 -3.70 -24.54
CA TYR A 80 -3.19 -3.40 -24.06
C TYR A 80 -2.15 -3.38 -25.19
N GLU A 81 -2.28 -4.30 -26.15
CA GLU A 81 -1.43 -4.36 -27.35
C GLU A 81 -1.68 -3.20 -28.32
N SER A 82 -2.91 -2.68 -28.41
CA SER A 82 -3.26 -1.56 -29.29
C SER A 82 -2.84 -0.19 -28.75
N ILE A 83 -2.58 -0.06 -27.44
CA ILE A 83 -2.06 1.20 -26.89
C ILE A 83 -0.61 1.37 -27.36
N CYS A 84 -0.23 2.55 -27.85
CA CYS A 84 1.16 2.82 -28.24
C CYS A 84 1.97 3.46 -27.10
N ASP A 85 1.38 4.42 -26.41
CA ASP A 85 2.03 5.19 -25.35
C ASP A 85 2.27 4.36 -24.08
N SER A 86 3.50 4.38 -23.56
CA SER A 86 3.91 3.56 -22.41
C SER A 86 3.23 3.98 -21.10
N GLU A 87 2.98 5.27 -20.91
CA GLU A 87 2.29 5.78 -19.72
C GLU A 87 0.82 5.34 -19.72
N ASN A 88 0.14 5.45 -20.86
CA ASN A 88 -1.22 4.97 -21.03
C ASN A 88 -1.31 3.43 -20.88
N LYS A 89 -0.31 2.67 -21.35
CA LYS A 89 -0.25 1.22 -21.09
C LYS A 89 -0.20 0.91 -19.59
N MET A 90 0.66 1.60 -18.87
CA MET A 90 0.81 1.40 -17.43
C MET A 90 -0.45 1.81 -16.66
N GLN A 91 -1.06 2.92 -17.04
CA GLN A 91 -2.32 3.38 -16.45
C GLN A 91 -3.45 2.40 -16.70
N PHE A 92 -3.60 1.91 -17.93
CA PHE A 92 -4.59 0.88 -18.27
C PHE A 92 -4.37 -0.41 -17.47
N PHE A 93 -3.13 -0.90 -17.40
CA PHE A 93 -2.79 -2.07 -16.59
C PHE A 93 -3.16 -1.88 -15.11
N SER A 94 -2.79 -0.74 -14.54
CA SER A 94 -3.00 -0.42 -13.12
C SER A 94 -4.49 -0.28 -12.82
N ALA A 95 -5.22 0.46 -13.66
CA ALA A 95 -6.67 0.62 -13.57
C ALA A 95 -7.39 -0.72 -13.60
N ARG A 96 -6.98 -1.64 -14.49
CA ARG A 96 -7.56 -2.99 -14.55
C ARG A 96 -7.29 -3.83 -13.31
N GLN A 97 -6.08 -3.77 -12.73
CA GLN A 97 -5.83 -4.45 -11.46
C GLN A 97 -6.74 -3.91 -10.34
N ILE A 98 -6.94 -2.60 -10.28
CA ILE A 98 -7.80 -1.93 -9.29
C ILE A 98 -9.27 -2.30 -9.52
N ALA A 99 -9.78 -2.18 -10.74
CA ALA A 99 -11.17 -2.51 -11.11
C ALA A 99 -11.54 -3.94 -10.70
N CYS A 100 -10.69 -4.92 -11.03
CA CYS A 100 -10.90 -6.31 -10.62
C CYS A 100 -10.96 -6.50 -9.10
N ARG A 101 -10.22 -5.70 -8.32
CA ARG A 101 -10.28 -5.73 -6.85
C ARG A 101 -11.58 -5.18 -6.32
N LEU A 102 -12.05 -4.08 -6.91
CA LEU A 102 -13.26 -3.38 -6.51
C LEU A 102 -14.50 -4.26 -6.74
N LEU A 103 -14.58 -4.86 -7.93
CA LEU A 103 -15.66 -5.78 -8.29
C LEU A 103 -15.64 -7.04 -7.42
N GLY A 104 -14.46 -7.62 -7.18
CA GLY A 104 -14.31 -8.85 -6.40
C GLY A 104 -14.51 -8.71 -4.88
N ASN A 105 -14.65 -7.49 -4.36
CA ASN A 105 -14.74 -7.21 -2.92
C ASN A 105 -16.19 -7.14 -2.40
N ARG A 106 -17.20 -7.15 -3.28
CA ARG A 106 -18.61 -6.91 -2.91
C ARG A 106 -19.23 -8.12 -2.15
N GLY A 107 -20.06 -7.83 -1.15
CA GLY A 107 -20.98 -8.78 -0.51
C GLY A 107 -20.43 -9.70 0.58
N HIS A 108 -19.10 -9.83 0.77
CA HIS A 108 -18.55 -10.84 1.71
C HIS A 108 -17.29 -10.41 2.48
N LEU A 109 -16.74 -9.22 2.17
CA LEU A 109 -15.56 -8.67 2.84
C LEU A 109 -15.92 -7.37 3.56
N CYS A 110 -15.20 -7.06 4.64
CA CYS A 110 -15.31 -5.80 5.33
C CYS A 110 -14.88 -4.65 4.42
N GLY A 111 -15.74 -3.64 4.23
CA GLY A 111 -15.46 -2.47 3.40
C GLY A 111 -14.30 -1.57 3.89
N LYS A 112 -13.75 -1.81 5.10
CA LYS A 112 -12.61 -1.07 5.65
C LYS A 112 -11.31 -1.87 5.65
N CYS A 113 -11.31 -3.11 6.15
CA CYS A 113 -10.09 -3.92 6.28
C CYS A 113 -9.95 -5.03 5.23
N TRP A 114 -10.98 -5.27 4.42
CA TRP A 114 -11.03 -6.26 3.34
C TRP A 114 -10.84 -7.72 3.77
N LEU A 115 -10.84 -7.97 5.08
CA LEU A 115 -10.94 -9.33 5.62
C LEU A 115 -12.39 -9.83 5.47
N ALA A 116 -12.61 -11.15 5.55
CA ALA A 116 -13.98 -11.64 5.61
C ALA A 116 -14.70 -11.04 6.83
N MET A 117 -16.02 -10.89 6.78
CA MET A 117 -16.77 -10.26 7.87
C MET A 117 -16.52 -10.94 9.23
N GLU A 118 -16.41 -12.27 9.24
CA GLU A 118 -16.05 -13.09 10.40
C GLU A 118 -14.61 -12.88 10.93
N ASP A 119 -13.73 -12.34 10.09
CA ASP A 119 -12.32 -12.04 10.39
C ASP A 119 -12.09 -10.54 10.59
N CYS A 120 -13.14 -9.72 10.59
CA CYS A 120 -13.00 -8.26 10.58
C CYS A 120 -12.23 -7.77 11.81
N MET A 121 -11.19 -6.96 11.57
CA MET A 121 -10.32 -6.46 12.64
C MET A 121 -10.60 -5.01 13.05
N CYS A 122 -11.50 -4.31 12.36
CA CYS A 122 -11.60 -2.85 12.44
C CYS A 122 -11.93 -2.31 13.83
N SER A 123 -12.73 -3.03 14.63
CA SER A 123 -13.10 -2.61 15.99
C SER A 123 -11.95 -2.76 16.99
N ARG A 124 -10.93 -3.54 16.67
CA ARG A 124 -9.74 -3.76 17.51
C ARG A 124 -8.61 -2.77 17.21
N LEU A 125 -8.71 -2.02 16.12
CA LEU A 125 -7.73 -1.01 15.77
C LEU A 125 -7.95 0.24 16.62
N VAL A 126 -6.90 0.65 17.33
CA VAL A 126 -6.89 1.90 18.08
C VAL A 126 -6.39 3.00 17.15
N LYS A 127 -7.21 4.05 16.98
CA LYS A 127 -6.79 5.23 16.23
C LYS A 127 -5.76 6.01 17.02
N CYS A 128 -4.80 6.59 16.32
CA CYS A 128 -3.75 7.43 16.89
C CYS A 128 -3.59 8.65 15.97
N SER A 129 -3.31 9.82 16.52
CA SER A 129 -2.96 10.98 15.71
C SER A 129 -1.45 10.94 15.44
N LEU A 130 -1.07 10.94 14.16
CA LEU A 130 0.32 11.14 13.78
C LEU A 130 0.70 12.59 14.11
N TRP A 131 1.95 12.82 14.52
CA TRP A 131 2.48 14.16 14.68
C TRP A 131 2.29 14.95 13.37
N CYS A 132 1.68 16.14 13.46
CA CYS A 132 1.21 16.90 12.30
C CYS A 132 2.32 17.29 11.31
N SER A 133 3.57 17.33 11.76
CA SER A 133 4.74 17.61 10.93
C SER A 133 5.24 16.39 10.15
N ILE A 134 4.58 15.23 10.24
CA ILE A 134 4.89 14.02 9.46
C ILE A 134 3.70 13.67 8.55
N LYS A 135 4.00 13.31 7.30
CA LYS A 135 3.05 12.72 6.37
C LYS A 135 3.63 11.47 5.72
N PHE A 136 2.92 10.37 5.82
CA PHE A 136 3.22 9.14 5.07
C PHE A 136 2.51 9.14 3.71
N TRP A 137 3.26 8.84 2.67
CA TRP A 137 2.75 8.55 1.34
C TRP A 137 3.00 7.08 1.03
N LEU A 138 1.92 6.32 0.86
CA LEU A 138 2.00 4.91 0.57
C LEU A 138 1.93 4.76 -0.93
N TYR A 139 3.10 4.68 -1.57
CA TYR A 139 3.20 4.47 -2.99
C TYR A 139 3.03 2.99 -3.27
N MET A 140 1.80 2.57 -3.57
CA MET A 140 1.38 1.16 -3.56
C MET A 140 1.26 0.59 -4.96
N HIS A 141 1.76 -0.63 -5.13
CA HIS A 141 1.57 -1.40 -6.35
C HIS A 141 0.09 -1.82 -6.51
N PRO A 142 -0.55 -1.67 -7.67
CA PRO A 142 -2.00 -1.89 -7.83
C PRO A 142 -2.44 -3.35 -7.60
N LYS A 143 -1.54 -4.34 -7.70
CA LYS A 143 -1.84 -5.75 -7.33
C LYS A 143 -1.98 -5.98 -5.82
N ASP A 144 -1.46 -5.07 -5.01
CA ASP A 144 -1.48 -5.12 -3.55
C ASP A 144 -2.61 -4.28 -2.96
N PHE A 145 -3.24 -3.40 -3.76
CA PHE A 145 -4.48 -2.72 -3.42
C PHE A 145 -5.58 -3.71 -3.01
N LEU A 146 -6.22 -3.42 -1.87
CA LEU A 146 -7.24 -4.25 -1.20
C LEU A 146 -6.82 -5.69 -0.91
N ARG A 147 -5.50 -5.97 -0.78
CA ARG A 147 -5.07 -7.27 -0.26
C ARG A 147 -5.31 -7.38 1.24
N GLN A 148 -5.81 -8.54 1.64
CA GLN A 148 -6.11 -8.89 3.03
C GLN A 148 -4.89 -8.77 3.95
N ASN A 149 -3.71 -9.14 3.47
CA ASN A 149 -2.48 -9.13 4.23
C ASN A 149 -1.53 -7.97 3.89
N ASN A 150 -1.97 -7.00 3.07
CA ASN A 150 -1.21 -5.78 2.88
C ASN A 150 -1.22 -5.02 4.20
N THR A 151 -0.04 -4.63 4.69
CA THR A 151 0.11 -3.95 5.98
C THR A 151 0.10 -2.43 5.84
N GLY A 152 0.38 -1.88 4.65
CA GLY A 152 0.34 -0.44 4.40
C GLY A 152 -1.01 0.16 4.79
N LYS A 153 -2.10 -0.58 4.57
CA LYS A 153 -3.46 -0.14 4.97
C LYS A 153 -3.63 0.25 6.43
N LEU A 154 -2.82 -0.30 7.32
CA LEU A 154 -2.91 0.02 8.74
C LEU A 154 -2.61 1.50 8.99
N LEU A 155 -1.74 2.11 8.19
CA LEU A 155 -1.29 3.48 8.40
C LEU A 155 -2.45 4.48 8.26
N TRP A 156 -3.25 4.39 7.20
CA TRP A 156 -4.42 5.27 7.06
C TRP A 156 -5.60 4.85 7.94
N GLN A 157 -5.67 3.59 8.38
CA GLN A 157 -6.70 3.13 9.31
C GLN A 157 -6.46 3.65 10.75
N ILE A 158 -5.20 3.82 11.14
CA ILE A 158 -4.79 4.32 12.46
C ILE A 158 -4.70 5.84 12.46
N PHE A 159 -3.95 6.41 11.52
CA PHE A 159 -3.61 7.83 11.47
C PHE A 159 -4.61 8.69 10.69
N GLY A 160 -5.43 8.06 9.83
CA GLY A 160 -6.31 8.74 8.91
C GLY A 160 -5.62 9.18 7.61
N ILE A 161 -6.44 9.44 6.59
CA ILE A 161 -5.98 9.72 5.21
C ILE A 161 -5.19 11.02 5.05
N GLN A 162 -5.33 11.94 6.00
CA GLN A 162 -4.61 13.22 5.97
C GLN A 162 -3.12 13.03 6.32
N SER A 163 -2.85 12.14 7.27
CA SER A 163 -1.51 11.82 7.76
C SER A 163 -0.87 10.64 7.02
N ALA A 164 -1.68 9.72 6.48
CA ALA A 164 -1.20 8.60 5.67
C ALA A 164 -2.06 8.46 4.41
N ALA A 165 -1.54 8.93 3.27
CA ALA A 165 -2.26 8.97 2.01
C ALA A 165 -1.80 7.86 1.04
N LEU A 166 -2.76 7.21 0.39
CA LEU A 166 -2.50 6.20 -0.64
C LEU A 166 -2.26 6.85 -2.00
N CYS A 167 -1.13 6.53 -2.62
CA CYS A 167 -0.84 6.81 -4.02
C CYS A 167 -0.71 5.49 -4.79
N LEU A 168 -1.53 5.27 -5.82
CA LEU A 168 -1.50 4.01 -6.57
C LEU A 168 -0.53 4.14 -7.74
N PHE A 169 0.50 3.28 -7.77
CA PHE A 169 1.49 3.22 -8.84
C PHE A 169 0.81 3.05 -10.21
N GLY A 170 1.17 3.91 -11.15
CA GLY A 170 0.63 3.92 -12.50
C GLY A 170 -0.72 4.61 -12.65
N ILE A 171 -1.31 5.17 -11.58
CA ILE A 171 -2.49 6.01 -11.66
C ILE A 171 -2.04 7.48 -11.64
N ARG A 172 -2.10 8.12 -12.81
CA ARG A 172 -1.55 9.46 -13.04
C ARG A 172 -2.09 10.49 -12.06
N GLU A 173 -3.40 10.49 -11.82
CA GLU A 173 -4.05 11.45 -10.94
C GLU A 173 -3.56 11.34 -9.49
N HIS A 174 -3.29 10.11 -9.02
CA HIS A 174 -2.75 9.90 -7.67
C HIS A 174 -1.31 10.36 -7.58
N GLU A 175 -0.50 10.06 -8.59
CA GLU A 175 0.89 10.48 -8.66
C GLU A 175 0.98 12.02 -8.74
N ASP A 176 0.15 12.66 -9.55
CA ASP A 176 0.12 14.12 -9.68
C ASP A 176 -0.23 14.82 -8.36
N ILE A 177 -1.19 14.28 -7.59
CA ILE A 177 -1.52 14.79 -6.24
C ILE A 177 -0.31 14.68 -5.31
N MET A 178 0.34 13.51 -5.27
CA MET A 178 1.52 13.27 -4.43
C MET A 178 2.67 14.20 -4.82
N TRP A 179 2.99 14.29 -6.11
CA TRP A 179 4.06 15.16 -6.62
C TRP A 179 3.74 16.65 -6.48
N SER A 180 2.47 17.05 -6.50
CA SER A 180 2.09 18.42 -6.17
C SER A 180 2.42 18.74 -4.71
N ALA A 181 2.04 17.87 -3.78
CA ALA A 181 2.37 18.06 -2.37
C ALA A 181 3.89 18.10 -2.12
N PHE A 182 4.67 17.34 -2.90
CA PHE A 182 6.14 17.39 -2.83
C PHE A 182 6.71 18.70 -3.35
N ARG A 183 6.21 19.21 -4.48
CA ARG A 183 6.61 20.54 -4.99
C ARG A 183 6.24 21.64 -4.00
N ASP A 184 5.06 21.56 -3.42
CA ASP A 184 4.59 22.52 -2.42
C ASP A 184 5.49 22.49 -1.18
N SER A 185 5.86 21.30 -0.69
CA SER A 185 6.73 21.13 0.49
C SER A 185 8.19 21.51 0.23
N GLY A 186 8.67 21.33 -1.00
CA GLY A 186 10.06 21.51 -1.39
C GLY A 186 10.91 20.25 -1.20
N LYS A 187 11.96 20.11 -2.02
CA LYS A 187 12.77 18.87 -2.12
C LYS A 187 13.34 18.38 -0.78
N GLY A 188 13.76 19.29 0.09
CA GLY A 188 14.35 18.95 1.40
C GLY A 188 13.35 18.34 2.41
N MET A 189 12.06 18.33 2.07
CA MET A 189 10.98 17.81 2.89
C MET A 189 10.44 16.46 2.39
N VAL A 190 11.13 15.79 1.45
CA VAL A 190 10.65 14.56 0.81
C VAL A 190 11.72 13.47 0.89
N TRP A 191 11.36 12.33 1.47
CA TRP A 191 12.29 11.25 1.78
C TRP A 191 11.71 9.89 1.43
N PHE A 192 12.49 9.04 0.77
CA PHE A 192 12.03 7.74 0.27
C PHE A 192 12.54 6.64 1.17
N VAL A 193 11.62 5.85 1.71
CA VAL A 193 11.96 4.77 2.64
C VAL A 193 12.17 3.53 1.79
N TYR A 194 13.42 3.32 1.39
CA TYR A 194 13.81 2.24 0.51
C TYR A 194 15.27 1.90 0.73
N PRO A 195 15.63 0.61 0.92
CA PRO A 195 17.03 0.23 1.06
C PRO A 195 17.71 0.40 -0.30
N ASN A 196 18.35 1.55 -0.50
CA ASN A 196 19.17 1.78 -1.67
C ASN A 196 20.55 1.16 -1.41
N GLN A 197 20.91 0.17 -2.23
CA GLN A 197 22.19 -0.54 -2.14
C GLN A 197 23.36 0.22 -2.79
N ASN A 198 23.08 1.32 -3.51
CA ASN A 198 24.07 2.08 -4.25
C ASN A 198 24.14 3.51 -3.72
N SER A 199 25.32 3.86 -3.20
CA SER A 199 25.69 5.07 -2.44
C SER A 199 25.32 4.98 -0.96
N SER A 200 26.25 5.38 -0.09
CA SER A 200 26.15 5.36 1.39
C SER A 200 24.71 5.55 1.89
N PRO A 201 24.12 4.56 2.60
CA PRO A 201 22.75 4.66 3.06
C PRO A 201 22.61 5.88 3.98
N MET A 202 21.70 6.81 3.64
CA MET A 202 21.34 7.89 4.56
C MET A 202 20.52 7.30 5.70
N SER A 203 20.97 7.53 6.92
CA SER A 203 20.24 7.26 8.15
C SER A 203 19.21 8.37 8.41
N VAL A 204 18.32 8.14 9.38
CA VAL A 204 17.44 9.21 9.88
C VAL A 204 18.21 10.35 10.53
N GLU A 205 19.41 10.10 11.08
CA GLU A 205 20.26 11.16 11.63
C GLU A 205 20.83 12.07 10.52
N ASP A 206 21.18 11.49 9.36
CA ASP A 206 21.70 12.24 8.21
C ASP A 206 20.70 13.25 7.65
N LEU A 207 19.40 13.02 7.89
CA LEU A 207 18.31 13.95 7.57
C LEU A 207 18.56 15.35 8.15
N PHE A 208 19.08 15.40 9.38
CA PHE A 208 19.31 16.63 10.13
C PHE A 208 20.72 17.21 9.89
N SER A 209 21.66 16.37 9.44
CA SER A 209 23.03 16.77 9.11
C SER A 209 23.20 17.27 7.67
N SER A 210 22.28 16.92 6.76
CA SER A 210 22.37 17.27 5.32
C SER A 210 21.13 17.95 4.76
N GLY A 211 20.03 17.99 5.51
CA GLY A 211 18.76 18.62 5.11
C GLY A 211 18.69 20.13 5.36
N PRO A 212 17.47 20.72 5.32
CA PRO A 212 17.24 22.15 5.61
C PRO A 212 17.59 22.57 7.05
N PHE A 213 18.08 21.62 7.85
CA PHE A 213 18.41 21.74 9.26
C PHE A 213 19.91 22.04 9.51
N THR A 214 20.72 22.09 8.46
CA THR A 214 22.15 22.44 8.52
C THR A 214 22.36 23.86 9.07
N GLY A 215 23.08 23.99 10.18
CA GLY A 215 23.43 25.28 10.80
C GLY A 215 22.67 25.66 12.07
N LEU A 216 21.70 24.85 12.53
CA LEU A 216 20.97 25.10 13.77
C LEU A 216 21.64 24.43 15.00
N GLU A 217 22.97 24.51 15.12
CA GLU A 217 23.68 23.97 16.30
C GLU A 217 23.68 24.93 17.49
N SER A 218 23.32 26.20 17.27
CA SER A 218 23.48 27.26 18.27
C SER A 218 22.20 28.05 18.47
N GLN A 219 21.13 27.44 19.01
CA GLN A 219 20.11 28.20 19.77
C GLN A 219 19.19 27.28 20.59
N LYS A 220 19.08 27.63 21.88
CA LYS A 220 18.17 27.13 22.91
C LYS A 220 16.88 26.56 22.34
N MET A 221 16.56 25.29 22.69
CA MET A 221 15.23 24.66 22.70
C MET A 221 14.13 25.45 21.96
N VAL A 222 14.32 25.71 20.66
CA VAL A 222 13.30 26.29 19.82
C VAL A 222 12.45 25.10 19.47
N ILE A 223 11.18 25.10 19.87
CA ILE A 223 10.17 24.23 19.27
C ILE A 223 10.41 24.37 17.77
N PHE A 224 10.86 23.29 17.12
CA PHE A 224 11.02 23.36 15.68
C PHE A 224 9.63 23.63 15.13
N ASP A 225 9.42 24.87 14.70
CA ASP A 225 8.39 25.18 13.75
C ASP A 225 8.90 24.58 12.44
N PHE A 226 8.77 23.25 12.31
CA PHE A 226 8.58 22.67 10.99
C PHE A 226 7.47 23.55 10.44
N GLY A 227 7.78 24.42 9.48
CA GLY A 227 6.80 25.41 9.03
C GLY A 227 5.50 24.72 8.62
N GLU A 228 4.53 25.44 8.07
CA GLU A 228 3.21 24.87 7.72
C GLU A 228 3.23 23.57 6.88
N LYS A 229 4.38 23.14 6.35
CA LYS A 229 4.58 21.99 5.46
C LYS A 229 5.21 20.78 6.18
N PRO A 230 4.63 19.57 6.04
CA PRO A 230 5.11 18.37 6.73
C PRO A 230 6.36 17.75 6.08
N LEU A 231 7.09 16.95 6.87
CA LEU A 231 8.06 15.96 6.38
C LEU A 231 7.31 14.81 5.70
N ASN A 232 7.56 14.65 4.41
CA ASN A 232 6.93 13.63 3.58
C ASN A 232 7.82 12.39 3.51
N PHE A 233 7.34 11.27 4.05
CA PHE A 233 7.98 9.96 3.93
C PHE A 233 7.22 9.09 2.92
N VAL A 234 7.92 8.66 1.88
CA VAL A 234 7.36 7.81 0.82
C VAL A 234 7.72 6.36 1.08
N LEU A 235 6.71 5.56 1.40
CA LEU A 235 6.82 4.12 1.63
C LEU A 235 6.46 3.39 0.33
N ILE A 236 7.41 2.66 -0.25
CA ILE A 236 7.17 1.86 -1.46
C ILE A 236 6.49 0.54 -1.05
N ASP A 237 5.18 0.44 -1.30
CA ASP A 237 4.34 -0.67 -0.85
C ASP A 237 4.06 -1.66 -1.99
N GLY A 238 4.87 -2.70 -2.08
CA GLY A 238 4.71 -3.77 -3.06
C GLY A 238 5.56 -4.98 -2.72
N THR A 239 5.55 -5.99 -3.59
CA THR A 239 6.57 -7.03 -3.50
C THR A 239 7.94 -6.46 -3.86
N TRP A 240 9.02 -7.03 -3.33
CA TRP A 240 10.40 -6.65 -3.69
C TRP A 240 10.68 -6.64 -5.19
N SER A 241 10.07 -7.55 -5.95
CA SER A 241 10.19 -7.56 -7.41
C SER A 241 9.54 -6.34 -8.06
N ASN A 242 8.41 -5.86 -7.51
CA ASN A 242 7.66 -4.74 -8.05
C ASN A 242 8.23 -3.41 -7.57
N SER A 243 8.75 -3.36 -6.33
CA SER A 243 9.30 -2.15 -5.73
C SER A 243 10.47 -1.57 -6.54
N SER A 244 11.27 -2.41 -7.21
CA SER A 244 12.34 -1.94 -8.09
C SER A 244 11.84 -1.12 -9.27
N ALA A 245 10.71 -1.49 -9.89
CA ALA A 245 10.11 -0.72 -10.98
C ALA A 245 9.50 0.59 -10.47
N MET A 246 8.85 0.53 -9.31
CA MET A 246 8.28 1.70 -8.63
C MET A 246 9.36 2.71 -8.23
N HIS A 247 10.46 2.23 -7.63
CA HIS A 247 11.62 3.05 -7.27
C HIS A 247 12.24 3.71 -8.50
N ARG A 248 12.38 2.98 -9.62
CA ARG A 248 12.90 3.54 -10.87
C ARG A 248 12.04 4.70 -11.38
N ARG A 249 10.71 4.53 -11.38
CA ARG A 249 9.77 5.60 -11.76
C ARG A 249 9.89 6.81 -10.85
N LEU A 250 10.02 6.61 -9.53
CA LEU A 250 10.23 7.69 -8.58
C LEU A 250 11.55 8.43 -8.84
N LYS A 251 12.63 7.70 -9.14
CA LYS A 251 13.93 8.27 -9.53
C LYS A 251 13.82 9.11 -10.81
N GLU A 252 13.17 8.59 -11.84
CA GLU A 252 12.94 9.31 -13.10
C GLU A 252 12.13 10.59 -12.86
N ARG A 253 11.05 10.51 -12.06
CA ARG A 253 10.25 11.69 -11.72
C ARG A 253 10.96 12.69 -10.81
N TRP A 254 11.81 12.24 -9.90
CA TRP A 254 12.67 13.09 -9.09
C TRP A 254 13.62 13.90 -9.96
N ALA A 255 14.32 13.23 -10.88
CA ALA A 255 15.22 13.87 -11.84
C ALA A 255 14.49 14.87 -12.74
N LEU A 256 13.28 14.54 -13.21
CA LEU A 256 12.46 15.48 -13.99
C LEU A 256 11.97 16.68 -13.18
N THR A 257 11.72 16.51 -11.88
CA THR A 257 11.15 17.57 -11.02
C THR A 257 12.23 18.52 -10.48
N TRP A 258 13.40 17.99 -10.15
CA TRP A 258 14.45 18.76 -9.45
C TRP A 258 15.82 18.76 -10.15
N GLY A 259 15.99 18.06 -11.26
CA GLY A 259 17.25 18.01 -12.01
C GLY A 259 18.37 17.19 -11.36
N GLU A 260 18.04 16.37 -10.35
CA GLU A 260 19.01 15.56 -9.60
C GLU A 260 18.82 14.07 -9.92
N GLU A 261 19.93 13.34 -10.12
CA GLU A 261 19.84 11.91 -10.42
C GLU A 261 19.64 11.04 -9.18
N HIS A 262 19.99 11.54 -7.99
CA HIS A 262 19.95 10.77 -6.75
C HIS A 262 18.66 11.03 -5.99
N LEU A 263 17.87 9.96 -5.82
CA LEU A 263 16.67 9.97 -4.98
C LEU A 263 17.10 9.96 -3.51
N PRO A 264 16.54 10.81 -2.62
CA PRO A 264 16.92 10.87 -1.22
C PRO A 264 16.30 9.69 -0.44
N CYS A 265 16.96 8.54 -0.54
CA CYS A 265 16.53 7.31 0.11
C CYS A 265 17.09 7.21 1.53
N ILE A 266 16.22 6.90 2.48
CA ILE A 266 16.59 6.56 3.86
C ILE A 266 16.61 5.04 3.99
N SER A 267 17.70 4.54 4.56
CA SER A 267 17.79 3.16 5.03
C SER A 267 17.69 3.16 6.55
N LEU A 268 16.91 2.22 7.07
CA LEU A 268 16.68 2.10 8.49
C LEU A 268 17.68 1.11 9.07
N SER A 269 18.30 1.48 10.19
CA SER A 269 19.39 0.74 10.84
C SER A 269 18.88 -0.26 11.88
N THR A 270 17.68 -0.04 12.41
CA THR A 270 17.14 -0.76 13.56
C THR A 270 16.07 -1.80 13.22
N LEU A 271 15.84 -2.09 11.94
CA LEU A 271 14.74 -2.97 11.57
C LEU A 271 15.04 -4.46 11.80
N GLY A 272 14.38 -5.01 12.81
CA GLY A 272 14.23 -6.44 13.00
C GLY A 272 13.21 -7.06 12.04
N ALA A 273 13.15 -8.39 12.03
CA ALA A 273 12.15 -9.11 11.25
C ALA A 273 10.72 -8.75 11.68
N SER A 274 9.89 -8.37 10.70
CA SER A 274 8.47 -8.08 10.94
C SER A 274 7.74 -9.30 11.49
N VAL A 275 6.82 -9.10 12.45
CA VAL A 275 5.92 -10.16 12.97
C VAL A 275 5.14 -10.88 11.85
N MET A 276 4.94 -10.23 10.71
CA MET A 276 4.31 -10.83 9.52
C MET A 276 5.15 -11.94 8.87
N HIS A 277 6.45 -12.06 9.17
CA HIS A 277 7.31 -13.16 8.71
C HIS A 277 6.77 -14.52 9.15
N LYS A 278 6.07 -14.58 10.29
CA LYS A 278 5.38 -15.79 10.78
C LYS A 278 4.39 -16.35 9.75
N LEU A 279 3.68 -15.47 9.03
CA LEU A 279 2.66 -15.85 8.04
C LEU A 279 3.20 -15.95 6.60
N ARG A 280 4.28 -15.23 6.29
CA ARG A 280 4.90 -15.20 4.97
C ARG A 280 6.42 -15.06 5.14
N PRO A 281 7.19 -16.15 4.90
CA PRO A 281 8.64 -16.07 4.83
C PRO A 281 9.01 -15.02 3.79
N GLN A 282 9.81 -14.05 4.20
CA GLN A 282 10.46 -13.13 3.29
C GLN A 282 11.79 -13.73 2.84
N PRO A 283 12.32 -13.31 1.68
CA PRO A 283 13.59 -13.84 1.17
C PRO A 283 14.78 -13.57 2.09
N SER A 284 14.68 -12.61 3.02
CA SER A 284 15.74 -12.28 3.97
C SER A 284 15.19 -11.50 5.17
N TRP A 285 15.95 -11.48 6.27
CA TRP A 285 15.57 -10.97 7.59
C TRP A 285 15.58 -9.43 7.69
N ASP A 286 16.34 -8.77 6.82
CA ASP A 286 16.46 -7.32 6.60
C ASP A 286 15.24 -6.72 5.85
N ARG A 287 14.26 -7.55 5.46
CA ARG A 287 13.12 -7.12 4.66
C ARG A 287 11.87 -6.97 5.51
N ALA A 288 11.49 -5.74 5.80
CA ALA A 288 10.29 -5.46 6.56
C ALA A 288 9.03 -5.29 5.71
N CYS A 289 7.87 -5.41 6.36
CA CYS A 289 6.61 -4.99 5.76
C CYS A 289 6.46 -3.46 5.86
N THR A 290 5.58 -2.88 5.06
CA THR A 290 5.37 -1.43 4.96
C THR A 290 5.03 -0.76 6.29
N ALA A 291 4.22 -1.42 7.13
CA ALA A 291 3.89 -0.88 8.44
C ALA A 291 5.06 -0.97 9.42
N ALA A 292 5.87 -2.03 9.35
CA ALA A 292 7.08 -2.13 10.18
C ALA A 292 8.14 -1.12 9.75
N ALA A 293 8.26 -0.82 8.45
CA ALA A 293 9.12 0.27 7.96
C ALA A 293 8.64 1.64 8.49
N ALA A 294 7.33 1.89 8.48
CA ALA A 294 6.76 3.12 9.05
C ALA A 294 7.02 3.24 10.57
N ALA A 295 6.83 2.16 11.33
CA ALA A 295 7.16 2.12 12.75
C ALA A 295 8.66 2.36 13.00
N GLY A 296 9.53 1.74 12.21
CA GLY A 296 10.97 1.94 12.28
C GLY A 296 11.40 3.39 12.07
N ILE A 297 10.80 4.10 11.11
CA ILE A 297 11.04 5.55 10.94
C ILE A 297 10.64 6.32 12.20
N LEU A 298 9.48 6.03 12.78
CA LEU A 298 9.00 6.73 13.96
C LEU A 298 9.92 6.48 15.17
N TRP A 299 10.40 5.25 15.34
CA TRP A 299 11.42 4.93 16.35
C TRP A 299 12.72 5.67 16.12
N GLU A 300 13.29 5.63 14.91
CA GLU A 300 14.55 6.31 14.61
C GLU A 300 14.42 7.84 14.73
N LEU A 301 13.27 8.42 14.33
CA LEU A 301 13.00 9.83 14.57
C LEU A 301 12.87 10.14 16.06
N HIS A 302 12.28 9.27 16.87
CA HIS A 302 12.19 9.47 18.32
C HIS A 302 13.57 9.53 18.99
N LEU A 303 14.56 8.78 18.48
CA LEU A 303 15.93 8.77 19.00
C LEU A 303 16.65 10.10 18.74
N VAL A 304 16.21 10.90 17.77
CA VAL A 304 16.74 12.24 17.56
C VAL A 304 16.34 13.13 18.75
N PRO A 305 17.29 13.67 19.55
CA PRO A 305 16.97 14.34 20.81
C PRO A 305 15.92 15.46 20.69
N ARG A 306 15.95 16.20 19.57
CA ARG A 306 15.04 17.31 19.26
C ARG A 306 13.61 16.86 18.95
N LEU A 307 13.42 15.60 18.57
CA LEU A 307 12.13 15.02 18.21
C LEU A 307 11.53 14.12 19.30
N SER A 308 12.35 13.68 20.26
CA SER A 308 11.93 12.82 21.37
C SER A 308 10.68 13.35 22.11
N ILE A 309 10.53 14.66 22.20
CA ILE A 309 9.41 15.35 22.87
C ILE A 309 8.03 15.12 22.22
N TYR A 310 7.98 14.72 20.94
CA TYR A 310 6.72 14.56 20.19
C TYR A 310 6.07 13.18 20.37
N GLY A 311 6.65 12.30 21.19
CA GLY A 311 6.06 11.00 21.51
C GLY A 311 5.91 10.07 20.29
N LEU A 312 6.90 10.12 19.38
CA LEU A 312 6.90 9.30 18.15
C LEU A 312 7.03 7.79 18.45
N ASP A 313 7.64 7.43 19.58
CA ASP A 313 7.64 6.08 20.15
C ASP A 313 6.23 5.51 20.28
N LYS A 314 5.30 6.26 20.88
CA LYS A 314 3.90 5.82 21.06
C LYS A 314 3.16 5.68 19.73
N GLN A 315 3.50 6.50 18.74
CA GLN A 315 2.95 6.41 17.39
C GLN A 315 3.49 5.16 16.67
N ALA A 316 4.76 4.81 16.92
CA ALA A 316 5.38 3.58 16.43
C ALA A 316 4.71 2.33 17.06
N GLU A 317 4.56 2.32 18.38
CA GLU A 317 3.85 1.26 19.12
C GLU A 317 2.41 1.08 18.63
N ALA A 318 1.70 2.16 18.30
CA ALA A 318 0.35 2.06 17.73
C ALA A 318 0.32 1.30 16.40
N VAL A 319 1.34 1.49 15.54
CA VAL A 319 1.48 0.77 14.27
C VAL A 319 1.81 -0.71 14.50
N GLU A 320 2.68 -1.01 15.46
CA GLU A 320 3.06 -2.38 15.84
C GLU A 320 1.88 -3.14 16.45
N ASN A 321 1.12 -2.51 17.35
CA ASN A 321 -0.11 -3.07 17.92
C ASN A 321 -1.15 -3.39 16.83
N ALA A 322 -1.30 -2.50 15.84
CA ALA A 322 -2.20 -2.74 14.71
C ALA A 322 -1.71 -3.87 13.79
N LEU A 323 -0.39 -4.03 13.64
CA LEU A 323 0.21 -5.18 12.96
C LEU A 323 -0.15 -6.49 13.66
N ASP A 324 -0.08 -6.53 14.98
CA ASP A 324 -0.46 -7.71 15.77
C ASP A 324 -1.95 -8.03 15.66
N VAL A 325 -2.81 -7.01 15.64
CA VAL A 325 -4.25 -7.17 15.39
C VAL A 325 -4.52 -7.79 14.02
N LEU A 326 -3.84 -7.32 12.96
CA LEU A 326 -3.96 -7.91 11.63
C LEU A 326 -3.41 -9.34 11.57
N LEU A 327 -2.25 -9.57 12.19
CA LEU A 327 -1.60 -10.87 12.27
C LEU A 327 -2.53 -11.89 12.92
N ASP A 328 -3.11 -11.57 14.07
CA ASP A 328 -4.04 -12.45 14.77
C ASP A 328 -5.27 -12.75 13.91
N ALA A 329 -5.92 -11.74 13.30
CA ALA A 329 -7.06 -11.96 12.42
C ALA A 329 -6.73 -12.93 11.26
N LEU A 330 -5.55 -12.80 10.65
CA LEU A 330 -5.09 -13.69 9.59
C LEU A 330 -4.73 -15.09 10.09
N VAL A 331 -4.14 -15.21 11.29
CA VAL A 331 -3.82 -16.49 11.94
C VAL A 331 -5.10 -17.26 12.25
N GLN A 332 -6.08 -16.62 12.89
CA GLN A 332 -7.37 -17.23 13.23
C GLN A 332 -8.10 -17.73 11.99
N ARG A 333 -8.08 -16.95 10.90
CA ARG A 333 -8.62 -17.38 9.60
C ARG A 333 -7.92 -18.63 9.07
N ARG A 334 -6.58 -18.70 9.15
CA ARG A 334 -5.83 -19.87 8.68
C ARG A 334 -6.17 -21.12 9.49
N LEU A 335 -6.24 -21.00 10.81
CA LEU A 335 -6.65 -22.09 11.71
C LEU A 335 -8.05 -22.61 11.35
N ARG A 336 -9.05 -21.72 11.21
CA ARG A 336 -10.41 -22.09 10.78
C ARG A 336 -10.45 -22.80 9.43
N LYS A 337 -9.58 -22.42 8.50
CA LYS A 337 -9.48 -23.05 7.16
C LYS A 337 -8.56 -24.28 7.14
N GLY A 338 -8.10 -24.78 8.30
CA GLY A 338 -7.20 -25.93 8.40
C GLY A 338 -5.82 -25.71 7.75
N ARG A 339 -5.37 -24.45 7.64
CA ARG A 339 -4.09 -24.09 7.01
C ARG A 339 -3.01 -23.87 8.07
N SER A 340 -1.80 -24.36 7.80
CA SER A 340 -0.64 -24.15 8.68
C SER A 340 -0.40 -22.67 8.97
N ILE A 341 -0.15 -22.32 10.23
CA ILE A 341 0.19 -20.96 10.69
C ILE A 341 1.67 -20.61 10.48
N THR A 342 2.51 -21.62 10.22
CA THR A 342 3.89 -21.47 9.79
C THR A 342 4.01 -21.89 8.33
N ARG A 343 4.69 -21.09 7.51
CA ARG A 343 5.08 -21.53 6.16
C ARG A 343 6.50 -22.10 6.28
N LYS A 344 6.68 -23.40 6.02
CA LYS A 344 8.03 -23.99 5.94
C LYS A 344 8.87 -23.15 4.97
N GLU A 345 10.09 -22.80 5.36
CA GLU A 345 11.07 -22.25 4.43
C GLU A 345 11.13 -23.18 3.23
N ARG A 346 10.94 -22.64 2.02
CA ARG A 346 11.32 -23.38 0.82
C ARG A 346 12.84 -23.51 0.94
N HIS A 347 13.32 -24.70 1.28
CA HIS A 347 14.72 -25.04 1.09
C HIS A 347 15.01 -24.76 -0.38
N ASN A 348 15.75 -23.68 -0.65
CA ASN A 348 16.45 -23.58 -1.91
C ASN A 348 17.49 -24.68 -1.85
N ASN A 349 17.19 -25.83 -2.45
CA ASN A 349 18.24 -26.74 -2.88
C ASN A 349 19.03 -25.97 -3.95
N CYS A 350 20.03 -25.22 -3.50
CA CYS A 350 21.12 -24.79 -4.34
C CYS A 350 21.89 -26.05 -4.73
N ILE A 351 21.69 -26.50 -5.97
CA ILE A 351 22.69 -27.23 -6.73
C ILE A 351 23.15 -26.27 -7.81
#